data_AF-A0A7J4JZU5-F1
#
_entry.id   AF-A0A7J4JZU5-F1
#
_cell.length_a   1.000
_cell.length_b   1.000
_cell.length_c   1.000
_cell.angle_alpha   90.00
_cell.angle_beta   90.00
_cell.angle_gamma   90.00
#
_symmetry.space_group_name_H-M   'P 1'
#
loop_
_entity.id
_entity.type
_entity.pdbx_description
1 polymer ?
#
loop_
_entity_poly.entity_id
_entity_poly.type
_entity_poly.pdbx_seq_one_letter_code
_entity_poly.pdbx_strand_id
1 'polypeptide(L)' 'MNKKQVIEKIGKENWKEFLNFMVGQTVGLNLDGSTDYYGCDVENFLRKPKNRFFD' A
#
# COMPACT_ATOMS: atom_id res chain seq x y z
N MET A 1 7.09 -6.03 0.57
CA MET A 1 7.41 -5.10 1.68
C MET A 1 6.62 -5.50 2.91
N ASN A 2 7.29 -5.67 4.05
CA ASN A 2 6.59 -5.97 5.31
C ASN A 2 5.90 -4.73 5.89
N LYS A 3 4.97 -4.94 6.84
CA LYS A 3 4.21 -3.87 7.50
C LYS A 3 5.07 -2.73 8.06
N LYS A 4 6.22 -3.04 8.68
CA LYS A 4 7.10 -2.03 9.27
C LYS A 4 7.68 -1.11 8.20
N GLN A 5 8.19 -1.68 7.10
CA GLN A 5 8.73 -0.93 5.97
C GLN A 5 7.67 -0.05 5.30
N VAL A 6 6.43 -0.54 5.19
CA VAL A 6 5.33 0.26 4.63
C VAL A 6 5.04 1.45 5.53
N ILE A 7 4.85 1.23 6.83
CA ILE A 7 4.56 2.32 7.79
C ILE A 7 5.66 3.36 7.83
N GLU A 8 6.93 2.95 7.80
CA GLU A 8 8.08 3.87 7.73
C GLU A 8 8.04 4.76 6.49
N LYS A 9 7.52 4.24 5.38
CA LYS A 9 7.48 4.94 4.10
C LYS A 9 6.25 5.83 3.93
N ILE A 10 5.08 5.39 4.38
CA ILE A 10 3.83 6.12 4.21
C ILE A 10 3.50 7.06 5.38
N GLY A 11 4.12 6.88 6.54
CA GLY A 11 3.74 7.57 7.78
C GLY A 11 2.63 6.84 8.55
N LYS A 12 2.74 6.77 9.87
CA LYS A 12 1.80 6.00 10.73
C LYS A 12 0.38 6.56 10.66
N GLU A 13 0.25 7.87 10.48
CA GLU A 13 -0.99 8.61 10.31
C GLU A 13 -1.77 8.19 9.05
N ASN A 14 -1.07 7.79 7.99
CA ASN A 14 -1.68 7.39 6.71
C ASN A 14 -2.02 5.90 6.66
N TRP A 15 -1.73 5.13 7.71
CA TRP A 15 -1.93 3.67 7.72
C TRP A 15 -3.37 3.26 7.43
N LYS A 16 -4.35 3.97 8.00
CA LYS A 16 -5.77 3.67 7.79
C LYS A 16 -6.18 3.94 6.34
N GLU A 17 -5.71 5.03 5.76
CA GLU A 17 -6.00 5.39 4.37
C GLU A 17 -5.34 4.42 3.38
N PHE A 18 -4.10 4.01 3.66
CA PHE A 18 -3.42 2.98 2.90
C PHE A 18 -4.16 1.64 2.93
N LEU A 19 -4.66 1.20 4.11
CA LEU A 19 -5.47 -0.01 4.19
C LEU A 19 -6.76 0.09 3.36
N ASN A 20 -7.39 1.26 3.31
CA ASN A 20 -8.55 1.50 2.45
C ASN A 20 -8.16 1.46 0.96
N PHE A 21 -7.02 2.04 0.58
CA PHE A 21 -6.48 1.97 -0.79
C PHE A 21 -6.20 0.53 -1.23
N MET A 22 -5.74 -0.33 -0.30
CA MET A 22 -5.46 -1.74 -0.56
C MET A 22 -6.72 -2.61 -0.69
N VAL A 23 -7.93 -2.09 -0.45
CA VAL A 23 -9.17 -2.85 -0.64
C VAL A 23 -9.30 -3.25 -2.11
N GLY A 24 -9.39 -4.56 -2.37
CA GLY A 24 -9.45 -5.12 -3.72
C GLY A 24 -8.10 -5.29 -4.41
N GLN A 25 -6.99 -4.89 -3.76
CA GLN A 25 -5.63 -5.21 -4.22
C GLN A 25 -5.19 -6.57 -3.68
N THR A 26 -4.28 -7.22 -4.41
CA THR A 26 -3.67 -8.48 -3.96
C THR A 26 -2.49 -8.19 -3.05
N VAL A 27 -2.29 -9.01 -2.02
CA VAL A 27 -1.12 -8.97 -1.14
C VAL A 27 -0.48 -10.35 -1.09
N GLY A 28 0.85 -10.39 -0.89
CA GLY A 28 1.53 -11.62 -0.54
C GLY A 28 1.25 -12.03 0.89
N LEU A 29 1.19 -13.33 1.15
CA LEU A 29 1.17 -13.91 2.49
C LEU A 29 2.40 -14.80 2.64
N ASN A 30 3.16 -14.55 3.70
CA ASN A 30 4.28 -15.41 4.08
C ASN A 30 3.76 -16.66 4.80
N LEU A 31 4.63 -17.66 4.96
CA LEU A 31 4.31 -18.92 5.65
C LEU A 31 3.92 -18.71 7.13
N ASP A 32 4.37 -17.63 7.75
CA ASP A 32 4.04 -17.25 9.13
C ASP A 32 2.72 -16.45 9.24
N GLY A 33 2.00 -16.26 8.12
CA GLY A 33 0.77 -15.48 8.06
C GLY A 33 0.98 -13.95 8.03
N SER A 34 2.22 -13.48 8.02
CA SER A 34 2.51 -12.05 7.85
C SER A 34 2.25 -11.60 6.42
N THR A 35 1.76 -10.36 6.29
CA THR A 35 1.48 -9.74 4.98
C THR A 35 2.75 -9.18 4.35
N ASP A 36 2.92 -9.47 3.06
CA ASP A 36 3.92 -8.87 2.19
C ASP A 36 3.25 -7.98 1.13
N TYR A 37 3.34 -6.67 1.32
CA TYR A 37 2.75 -5.67 0.42
C TYR A 37 3.63 -5.46 -0.80
N TYR A 38 3.05 -5.44 -2.01
CA TYR A 38 3.83 -5.16 -3.21
C TYR A 38 4.32 -3.71 -3.21
N GLY A 39 5.59 -3.52 -3.57
CA GLY A 39 6.21 -2.19 -3.58
C GLY A 39 5.50 -1.22 -4.54
N CYS A 40 4.97 -1.72 -5.66
CA CYS A 40 4.23 -0.92 -6.61
C CYS A 40 2.98 -0.27 -6.00
N ASP A 41 2.28 -0.96 -5.09
CA ASP A 41 1.06 -0.44 -4.47
C ASP A 41 1.39 0.66 -3.47
N VAL A 42 2.48 0.48 -2.72
CA VAL A 42 3.00 1.51 -1.80
C VAL A 42 3.43 2.76 -2.58
N GLU A 43 4.13 2.60 -3.70
CA GLU A 43 4.50 3.72 -4.59
C GLU A 43 3.28 4.39 -5.22
N ASN A 44 2.27 3.61 -5.63
CA ASN A 44 1.04 4.16 -6.21
C ASN A 44 0.22 4.94 -5.19
N PHE A 45 0.19 4.51 -3.92
CA PHE A 45 -0.43 5.26 -2.83
C PHE A 45 0.28 6.59 -2.58
N LEU A 46 1.62 6.60 -2.60
CA LEU A 46 2.43 7.80 -2.39
C LEU A 46 2.40 8.78 -3.57
N ARG A 47 2.09 8.29 -4.77
CA ARG A 47 1.87 9.14 -5.93
C ARG A 47 0.59 9.94 -5.71
N LYS A 48 0.71 11.28 -5.70
CA LYS A 48 -0.45 12.18 -5.84
C LYS A 48 -1.31 11.67 -7.00
N PRO A 49 -2.66 11.73 -6.91
CA PRO A 49 -3.52 11.32 -8.00
C PRO A 49 -3.08 12.07 -9.25
N LYS A 50 -2.42 11.35 -10.18
CA LYS A 50 -2.52 11.75 -11.57
C LYS A 50 -4.00 11.56 -11.83
N ASN A 51 -4.72 12.64 -12.10
CA ASN A 51 -6.02 12.56 -12.74
C ASN A 51 -5.89 11.46 -13.80
N ARG A 52 -6.47 10.28 -13.55
CA ARG A 52 -6.78 9.35 -14.62
C ARG A 52 -7.90 10.06 -15.35
N PHE A 53 -7.51 11.06 -16.14
CA PHE A 53 -8.31 11.56 -17.24
C PHE A 53 -8.54 10.33 -18.10
N PHE A 54 -9.70 9.73 -17.92
CA PHE A 54 -10.46 9.33 -19.08
C PHE A 54 -10.90 10.66 -19.70
N ASP A 55 -10.06 11.20 -20.60
CA ASP A 55 -10.54 12.02 -21.71
C ASP A 55 -11.14 11.06 -22.75
#